data_AF-A0A2A5C2R2-F1
#
_entry.id   AF-A0A2A5C2R2-F1
#
_cell.length_a   1.000
_cell.length_b   1.000
_cell.length_c   1.000
_cell.angle_alpha   90.00
_cell.angle_beta   90.00
_cell.angle_gamma   90.00
#
_symmetry.space_group_name_H-M   'P 1'
#
loop_
_entity.id
_entity.type
_entity.pdbx_description
1 polymer ?
#
loop_
_entity_poly.entity_id
_entity_poly.type
_entity_poly.pdbx_seq_one_letter_code
_entity_poly.pdbx_strand_id
1 'polypeptide(L)'
;MKIDIAQLAFIDPTLRDILLQAEKATGFEFTITSLYRIGDKGVHGTLPLRGADLRVRLPAAGEVMADYINARWQYDSERPAMRCAVLHGMGANLHLHVQVHPRTGRA
;
A
#
# COMPACT_ATOMS: atom_id res chain seq x y z
N MET A 1 -13.87 -1.94 -12.09
CA MET A 1 -14.03 -3.32 -11.60
C MET A 1 -13.59 -3.32 -10.15
N LYS A 2 -14.49 -3.73 -9.25
CA LYS A 2 -14.17 -3.85 -7.82
C LYS A 2 -13.33 -5.11 -7.62
N ILE A 3 -12.17 -4.97 -7.00
CA ILE A 3 -11.33 -6.11 -6.62
C ILE A 3 -11.58 -6.37 -5.14
N ASP A 4 -12.00 -7.59 -4.81
CA ASP A 4 -12.10 -8.01 -3.41
C ASP A 4 -10.69 -8.31 -2.87
N ILE A 5 -10.10 -7.32 -2.20
CA ILE A 5 -8.75 -7.41 -1.62
C ILE A 5 -8.66 -8.58 -0.61
N ALA A 6 -9.75 -8.92 0.08
CA ALA A 6 -9.75 -10.02 1.05
C ALA A 6 -9.45 -11.37 0.39
N GLN A 7 -9.83 -11.53 -0.89
CA GLN A 7 -9.68 -12.75 -1.67
C GLN A 7 -8.34 -12.84 -2.44
N LEU A 8 -7.50 -11.79 -2.39
CA LEU A 8 -6.19 -11.78 -3.06
C LEU A 8 -5.16 -12.62 -2.29
N ALA A 9 -5.28 -13.95 -2.32
CA ALA A 9 -4.44 -14.86 -1.54
C ALA A 9 -2.92 -14.71 -1.78
N PHE A 10 -2.52 -14.18 -2.93
CA PHE A 10 -1.11 -14.00 -3.32
C PHE A 10 -0.44 -12.74 -2.75
N ILE A 11 -1.19 -11.86 -2.07
CA ILE A 11 -0.59 -10.69 -1.39
C ILE A 11 -0.26 -11.03 0.06
N ASP A 12 0.82 -10.42 0.56
CA ASP A 12 1.29 -10.56 1.93
C ASP A 12 0.16 -10.26 2.92
N PRO A 13 -0.05 -11.08 3.97
CA PRO A 13 -1.12 -10.87 4.93
C PRO A 13 -1.10 -9.49 5.59
N THR A 14 0.08 -8.94 5.85
CA THR A 14 0.22 -7.60 6.44
C THR A 14 -0.17 -6.52 5.45
N LEU A 15 0.22 -6.66 4.18
CA LEU A 15 -0.24 -5.73 3.13
C LEU A 15 -1.76 -5.78 2.99
N ARG A 16 -2.35 -6.98 3.01
CA ARG A 16 -3.81 -7.17 2.96
C ARG A 16 -4.51 -6.48 4.12
N ASP A 17 -4.00 -6.68 5.34
CA ASP A 17 -4.56 -6.07 6.56
C ASP A 17 -4.53 -4.53 6.48
N ILE A 18 -3.40 -3.96 6.06
CA ILE A 18 -3.26 -2.51 5.88
C ILE A 18 -4.31 -1.98 4.90
N LEU A 19 -4.43 -2.61 3.73
CA LEU A 19 -5.35 -2.16 2.68
C LEU A 19 -6.81 -2.24 3.16
N LEU A 20 -7.21 -3.37 3.76
CA LEU A 20 -8.57 -3.56 4.28
C LEU A 20 -8.90 -2.57 5.41
N GLN A 21 -7.96 -2.30 6.31
CA GLN A 21 -8.17 -1.32 7.38
C GLN A 21 -8.23 0.11 6.84
N ALA A 22 -7.41 0.45 5.85
CA ALA A 22 -7.47 1.75 5.20
C ALA A 22 -8.81 1.98 4.50
N GLU A 23 -9.34 1.01 3.74
CA GLU A 23 -10.68 1.11 3.13
C GLU A 23 -11.76 1.27 4.20
N LYS A 24 -11.73 0.44 5.25
CA LYS A 24 -12.70 0.49 6.35
C LYS A 24 -12.71 1.83 7.08
N ALA A 25 -11.53 2.39 7.36
CA ALA A 25 -11.41 3.60 8.17
C ALA A 25 -11.72 4.87 7.40
N THR A 26 -11.44 4.89 6.10
CA THR A 26 -11.60 6.09 5.28
C THR A 26 -12.87 6.08 4.45
N GLY A 27 -13.50 4.92 4.27
CA GLY A 27 -14.60 4.73 3.32
C GLY A 27 -14.17 4.83 1.85
N PHE A 28 -12.86 4.93 1.57
CA PHE A 28 -12.35 4.92 0.21
C PHE A 28 -12.39 3.50 -0.36
N GLU A 29 -12.88 3.40 -1.61
CA GLU A 29 -12.74 2.20 -2.41
C GLU A 29 -11.50 2.35 -3.30
N PHE A 30 -10.53 1.45 -3.16
CA PHE A 30 -9.30 1.57 -3.93
C PHE A 30 -9.47 1.07 -5.37
N THR A 31 -8.94 1.86 -6.31
CA THR A 31 -8.61 1.35 -7.64
C THR A 31 -7.14 0.97 -7.66
N ILE A 32 -6.85 -0.33 -7.64
CA ILE A 32 -5.48 -0.84 -7.78
C ILE A 32 -4.97 -0.54 -9.20
N THR A 33 -3.81 0.11 -9.30
CA THR A 33 -3.13 0.42 -10.58
C THR A 33 -1.94 -0.48 -10.86
N SER A 34 -1.34 -1.08 -9.83
CA SER A 34 -0.24 -2.03 -9.98
C SER A 34 -0.19 -3.01 -8.82
N LEU A 35 0.09 -4.28 -9.11
CA LEU A 35 0.34 -5.35 -8.13
C LEU A 35 1.67 -6.04 -8.46
N TYR A 36 1.63 -7.21 -9.09
CA TYR A 36 2.83 -8.00 -9.38
C TYR A 36 3.54 -7.51 -10.65
N ARG A 37 4.86 -7.33 -10.57
CA ARG A 37 5.74 -6.95 -11.69
C ARG A 37 6.78 -8.06 -11.90
N ILE A 38 6.66 -8.80 -13.00
CA ILE A 38 7.54 -9.93 -13.33
C ILE A 38 8.99 -9.44 -13.45
N GLY A 39 9.91 -10.09 -12.74
CA GLY A 39 11.34 -9.79 -12.78
C GLY A 39 11.76 -8.56 -11.97
N ASP A 40 10.83 -7.87 -11.31
CA ASP A 40 11.16 -6.79 -10.37
C ASP A 40 11.87 -7.39 -9.13
N LYS A 41 12.95 -6.74 -8.66
CA LYS A 41 13.68 -7.16 -7.44
C LYS A 41 13.09 -6.55 -6.17
N GLY A 42 12.13 -5.63 -6.30
CA GLY A 42 11.48 -4.92 -5.21
C GLY A 42 10.21 -5.59 -4.69
N VAL A 43 9.42 -4.81 -3.96
CA VAL A 43 8.19 -5.27 -3.29
C VAL A 43 7.10 -5.75 -4.27
N HIS A 44 7.07 -5.20 -5.48
CA HIS A 44 6.15 -5.61 -6.55
C HIS A 44 6.56 -6.92 -7.24
N GLY A 45 7.83 -7.35 -7.14
CA GLY A 45 8.28 -8.62 -7.71
C GLY A 45 8.44 -9.74 -6.68
N THR A 46 8.16 -9.46 -5.40
CA THR A 46 8.20 -10.47 -4.34
C THR A 46 6.90 -11.27 -4.29
N LEU A 47 6.97 -12.57 -3.95
CA LEU A 47 5.83 -13.40 -3.56
C LEU A 47 6.03 -13.95 -2.13
N PRO A 48 5.05 -13.81 -1.20
CA PRO A 48 3.79 -13.09 -1.39
C PRO A 48 4.02 -11.60 -1.68
N LEU A 49 3.08 -10.98 -2.41
CA LEU A 49 3.23 -9.61 -2.90
C LEU A 49 3.32 -8.62 -1.74
N ARG A 50 4.37 -7.80 -1.73
CA ARG A 50 4.64 -6.82 -0.66
C ARG A 50 4.41 -5.38 -1.06
N GLY A 51 3.95 -5.11 -2.29
CA GLY A 51 3.70 -3.76 -2.79
C GLY A 51 2.41 -3.67 -3.61
N ALA A 52 1.67 -2.58 -3.45
CA ALA A 52 0.49 -2.25 -4.23
C ALA A 52 0.46 -0.75 -4.54
N ASP A 53 0.12 -0.40 -5.78
CA ASP A 53 -0.15 0.99 -6.15
C ASP A 53 -1.65 1.21 -6.25
N LEU A 54 -2.12 2.30 -5.62
CA LEU A 54 -3.52 2.66 -5.53
C LEU A 54 -3.73 4.00 -6.22
N ARG A 55 -4.72 4.09 -7.10
CA ARG A 55 -5.07 5.33 -7.80
C ARG A 55 -5.45 6.40 -6.79
N VAL A 56 -4.86 7.59 -6.95
CA VAL A 56 -5.25 8.80 -6.24
C VAL A 56 -5.60 9.87 -7.26
N ARG A 57 -6.74 10.55 -7.08
CA ARG A 57 -7.16 11.66 -7.96
C ARG A 57 -6.94 13.03 -7.32
N LEU A 58 -6.97 13.08 -5.99
CA LEU A 58 -6.81 14.29 -5.20
C LEU A 58 -5.61 14.09 -4.28
N PRO A 59 -4.53 14.89 -4.41
CA PRO A 59 -3.33 14.75 -3.58
C PRO A 59 -3.63 14.73 -2.09
N ALA A 60 -4.47 15.66 -1.60
CA ALA A 60 -4.85 15.74 -0.19
C ALA A 60 -5.49 14.43 0.34
N ALA A 61 -6.29 13.74 -0.48
CA ALA A 61 -6.86 12.45 -0.08
C ALA A 61 -5.78 11.36 0.01
N GLY A 62 -4.80 11.39 -0.90
CA GLY A 62 -3.63 10.51 -0.85
C GLY A 62 -2.76 10.75 0.38
N GLU A 63 -2.54 12.01 0.75
CA GLU A 63 -1.77 12.41 1.94
C GLU A 63 -2.46 11.94 3.24
N VAL A 64 -3.76 12.23 3.40
CA VAL A 64 -4.55 11.77 4.55
C VAL A 64 -4.45 10.26 4.74
N MET A 65 -4.46 9.51 3.64
CA MET A 65 -4.40 8.06 3.66
C MET A 65 -2.99 7.54 3.92
N ALA A 66 -1.97 8.17 3.34
CA ALA A 66 -0.58 7.87 3.64
C ALA A 66 -0.29 8.10 5.13
N ASP A 67 -0.78 9.20 5.70
CA ASP A 67 -0.59 9.52 7.11
C ASP A 67 -1.40 8.58 8.01
N TYR A 68 -2.64 8.23 7.64
CA TYR A 68 -3.42 7.22 8.35
C TYR A 68 -2.67 5.89 8.48
N ILE A 69 -2.09 5.41 7.37
CA ILE A 69 -1.33 4.15 7.34
C ILE A 69 -0.03 4.30 8.14
N ASN A 70 0.77 5.32 7.86
CA ASN A 70 2.08 5.45 8.52
C ASN A 70 2.00 5.78 10.01
N ALA A 71 0.87 6.31 10.50
CA ALA A 71 0.62 6.49 11.92
C ALA A 71 0.30 5.18 12.68
N ARG A 72 0.07 4.08 11.96
CA ARG A 72 -0.40 2.79 12.53
C ARG A 72 0.51 1.62 12.21
N TRP A 73 1.31 1.73 11.15
CA TRP A 73 2.21 0.68 10.73
C TRP A 73 3.61 1.25 10.46
N GLN A 74 4.61 0.65 11.08
CA GLN A 74 6.02 0.93 10.84
C GLN A 74 6.54 -0.06 9.79
N TYR A 75 7.22 0.44 8.75
CA TYR A 75 7.69 -0.40 7.64
C TYR A 75 8.71 -1.44 8.10
N ASP A 76 9.77 -1.01 8.76
CA ASP A 76 10.81 -1.86 9.33
C ASP A 76 11.48 -1.08 10.47
N SER A 77 11.49 -1.63 11.68
CA SER A 77 12.04 -0.96 12.86
C SER A 77 13.54 -0.65 12.74
N GLU A 78 14.27 -1.39 11.92
CA GLU A 78 15.68 -1.13 11.61
C GLU A 78 15.86 -0.10 10.47
N ARG A 79 14.78 0.31 9.81
CA ARG A 79 14.79 1.30 8.72
C ARG A 79 13.73 2.39 8.97
N PRO A 80 13.86 3.18 10.05
CA PRO A 80 12.81 4.12 10.48
C PRO A 80 12.50 5.22 9.46
N ALA A 81 13.39 5.49 8.51
CA ALA A 81 13.14 6.44 7.42
C ALA A 81 12.20 5.90 6.32
N MET A 82 11.98 4.58 6.27
CA MET A 82 11.09 3.95 5.29
C MET A 82 9.65 3.98 5.80
N ARG A 83 8.72 4.28 4.90
CA ARG A 83 7.27 4.40 5.18
C ARG A 83 6.50 3.24 4.53
N CYS A 84 5.41 2.82 5.17
CA CYS A 84 4.49 1.81 4.62
C CYS A 84 3.66 2.38 3.47
N ALA A 85 3.36 3.68 3.48
CA ALA A 85 2.60 4.33 2.43
C ALA A 85 3.29 5.61 1.97
N VAL A 86 3.44 5.80 0.67
CA VAL A 86 4.03 7.02 0.11
C VAL A 86 3.22 7.48 -1.10
N LEU A 87 2.79 8.74 -1.08
CA LEU A 87 2.12 9.35 -2.23
C LEU A 87 3.18 9.75 -3.26
N HIS A 88 3.14 9.14 -4.44
CA HIS A 88 4.13 9.32 -5.50
C HIS A 88 3.49 9.74 -6.82
N GLY A 89 4.30 10.33 -7.70
CA GLY A 89 3.92 10.74 -9.05
C GLY A 89 3.18 12.08 -9.11
N MET A 90 2.77 12.47 -10.33
CA MET A 90 2.07 13.73 -10.61
C MET A 90 1.06 13.53 -11.74
N GLY A 91 0.01 14.35 -11.76
CA GLY A 91 -1.03 14.30 -12.80
C GLY A 91 -1.65 12.91 -12.93
N ALA A 92 -1.63 12.35 -14.15
CA ALA A 92 -2.16 11.01 -14.41
C ALA A 92 -1.39 9.86 -13.70
N ASN A 93 -0.15 10.12 -13.29
CA ASN A 93 0.72 9.17 -12.58
C ASN A 93 0.62 9.30 -11.06
N LEU A 94 -0.26 10.14 -10.52
CA LEU A 94 -0.45 10.26 -9.07
C LEU A 94 -1.05 8.96 -8.49
N HIS A 95 -0.35 8.34 -7.55
CA HIS A 95 -0.79 7.12 -6.88
C HIS A 95 -0.21 7.02 -5.47
N LEU A 96 -0.92 6.33 -4.59
CA LEU A 96 -0.42 5.93 -3.29
C LEU A 96 0.26 4.58 -3.43
N HIS A 97 1.57 4.55 -3.21
CA HIS A 97 2.34 3.32 -3.12
C HIS A 97 2.27 2.79 -1.69
N VAL A 98 1.77 1.57 -1.50
CA VAL A 98 1.72 0.89 -0.20
C VAL A 98 2.66 -0.31 -0.26
N GLN A 99 3.54 -0.43 0.73
CA GLN A 99 4.58 -1.44 0.81
C GLN A 99 4.76 -1.99 2.22
N VAL A 100 5.19 -3.25 2.29
CA VAL A 100 5.50 -3.95 3.55
C VAL A 100 6.83 -4.69 3.48
N HIS A 101 7.35 -5.02 4.65
CA HIS A 101 8.54 -5.81 4.91
C HIS A 101 8.18 -6.95 5.90
N PRO A 102 8.97 -8.04 6.00
CA PRO A 102 8.74 -9.09 7.00
C PRO A 102 8.80 -8.59 8.45
N ARG A 103 9.37 -7.39 8.67
CA ARG A 103 9.41 -6.69 9.96
C ARG A 103 8.40 -5.55 10.06
N THR A 104 7.46 -5.43 9.12
CA THR A 104 6.37 -4.48 9.25
C THR A 104 5.52 -4.89 10.44
N GLY A 105 5.34 -3.94 11.37
CA GLY A 105 4.58 -4.12 12.59
C GLY A 105 3.70 -2.91 12.87
N ARG A 106 2.88 -3.01 13.90
CA ARG A 106 2.15 -1.85 14.43
C ARG A 106 3.15 -0.84 14.98
N ALA A 107 2.90 0.44 14.69
CA ALA A 107 3.65 1.57 15.26
C ALA A 107 3.17 1.89 16.68
#